data_AF-A0A3N5VF57-F1
#
_entry.id   AF-A0A3N5VF57-F1
#
_cell.length_a   1.000
_cell.length_b   1.000
_cell.length_c   1.000
_cell.angle_alpha   90.00
_cell.angle_beta   90.00
_cell.angle_gamma   90.00
#
_symmetry.space_group_name_H-M   'P 1'
#
loop_
_entity.id
_entity.type
_entity.pdbx_description
1 polymer ?
#
loop_
_entity_poly.entity_id
_entity_poly.type
_entity_poly.pdbx_seq_one_letter_code
_entity_poly.pdbx_strand_id
1 'polypeptide(L)'
;MGEGGSGTVFFAHCNLLCLFCQNYEISHLGEGREVSADQLAQVMLDLQARGCHNINFVSPTHVVPQILESLSLAASAGLKIPLVYNTGGYDSVQTLKLLEGIFDIYMPDLKFMDGGIARQYCQAEDYPERVREALREMHRQTGDLAINHRGLAARGLLV
;
A
#
# COMPACT_ATOMS: atom_id res chain seq x y z
N MET A 1 17.64 0.97 9.37
CA MET A 1 17.01 2.11 8.69
C MET A 1 18.00 2.60 7.65
N GLY A 2 17.64 2.56 6.36
CA GLY A 2 18.45 3.17 5.31
C GLY A 2 18.45 4.70 5.43
N GLU A 3 19.45 5.36 4.86
CA GLU A 3 19.68 6.81 5.05
C GLU A 3 18.60 7.70 4.38
N GLY A 4 17.89 7.19 3.37
CA GLY A 4 16.92 7.95 2.57
C GLY A 4 15.45 7.83 3.02
N GLY A 5 15.14 6.96 3.98
CA GLY A 5 13.77 6.75 4.45
C GLY A 5 12.78 6.21 3.39
N SER A 6 11.51 6.11 3.78
CA SER A 6 10.38 5.68 2.95
C SER A 6 9.61 6.91 2.47
N GLY A 7 9.40 7.04 1.16
CA GLY A 7 8.62 8.13 0.57
C GLY A 7 7.13 7.87 0.74
N THR A 8 6.59 8.13 1.92
CA THR A 8 5.24 7.71 2.28
C THR A 8 4.17 8.70 1.80
N VAL A 9 3.17 8.17 1.09
CA VAL A 9 1.97 8.87 0.66
C VAL A 9 0.76 8.21 1.34
N PHE A 10 0.10 8.95 2.22
CA PHE A 10 -1.14 8.50 2.86
C PHE A 10 -2.34 8.91 2.02
N PHE A 11 -3.25 7.96 1.80
CA PHE A 11 -4.53 8.22 1.14
C PHE A 11 -5.60 8.40 2.21
N ALA A 12 -6.39 9.48 2.07
CA ALA A 12 -7.53 9.75 2.95
C ALA A 12 -8.61 8.67 2.79
N HIS A 13 -9.30 8.36 3.88
CA HIS A 13 -10.23 7.24 4.04
C HIS A 13 -9.56 5.85 4.07
N CYS A 14 -10.31 4.85 4.54
CA CYS A 14 -9.89 3.46 4.57
C CYS A 14 -11.10 2.54 4.36
N ASN A 15 -10.87 1.37 3.79
CA ASN A 15 -11.86 0.31 3.60
C ASN A 15 -12.07 -0.58 4.85
N LEU A 16 -11.49 -0.19 5.99
CA LEU A 16 -11.69 -0.80 7.29
C LEU A 16 -11.99 0.27 8.34
N LEU A 17 -12.74 -0.08 9.39
CA LEU A 17 -13.10 0.84 10.48
C LEU A 17 -12.49 0.37 11.80
N CYS A 18 -11.16 0.36 11.86
CA CYS A 18 -10.42 -0.17 13.00
C CYS A 18 -10.59 0.72 14.24
N LEU A 19 -11.04 0.17 15.36
CA LEU A 19 -11.14 0.88 16.64
C LEU A 19 -9.77 1.32 17.20
N PHE A 20 -8.69 0.72 16.71
CA PHE A 20 -7.30 0.97 17.08
C PHE A 20 -6.51 1.66 15.95
N CYS A 21 -7.18 2.37 15.04
CA CYS A 21 -6.54 3.00 13.89
C CYS A 21 -5.49 4.04 14.33
N GLN A 22 -4.22 3.80 13.98
CA GLN A 22 -3.12 4.74 14.21
C GLN A 22 -3.22 6.01 13.36
N ASN A 23 -3.88 5.92 12.21
CA ASN A 23 -4.07 7.01 11.25
C ASN A 23 -5.52 7.52 11.26
N TYR A 24 -6.17 7.58 12.43
CA TYR A 24 -7.61 7.85 12.56
C TYR A 24 -8.05 9.14 11.84
N GLU A 25 -7.32 10.24 12.01
CA GLU A 25 -7.61 11.53 11.36
C GLU A 25 -7.65 11.41 9.83
N ILE A 26 -6.68 10.69 9.24
CA ILE A 26 -6.60 10.50 7.79
C ILE A 26 -7.62 9.46 7.31
N SER A 27 -7.72 8.32 8.01
CA SER A 27 -8.47 7.14 7.57
C SER A 27 -9.96 7.21 7.89
N HIS A 28 -10.36 7.88 8.97
CA HIS A 28 -11.76 7.99 9.39
C HIS A 28 -12.31 9.40 9.20
N LEU A 29 -11.53 10.45 9.50
CA LEU A 29 -11.99 11.83 9.35
C LEU A 29 -11.73 12.40 7.95
N GLY A 30 -10.96 11.69 7.12
CA GLY A 30 -10.68 12.11 5.74
C GLY A 30 -9.74 13.30 5.67
N GLU A 31 -8.90 13.53 6.69
CA GLU A 31 -7.93 14.62 6.65
C GLU A 31 -6.96 14.45 5.48
N GLY A 32 -6.82 15.52 4.72
CA GLY A 32 -6.03 15.54 3.50
C GLY A 32 -6.46 16.67 2.58
N ARG A 33 -6.03 16.57 1.33
CA ARG A 33 -6.45 17.48 0.26
C ARG A 33 -6.68 16.67 -1.00
N GLU A 34 -7.63 17.10 -1.80
CA GLU A 34 -7.79 16.56 -3.14
C GLU A 34 -6.56 16.87 -3.99
N VAL A 35 -6.17 15.89 -4.80
CA VAL A 35 -5.05 16.00 -5.75
C VAL A 35 -5.43 15.35 -7.07
N SER A 36 -4.94 15.90 -8.17
CA SER A 36 -5.04 15.27 -9.49
C SER A 36 -4.00 14.16 -9.68
N ALA A 37 -4.15 13.35 -10.73
CA ALA A 37 -3.17 12.34 -11.10
C ALA A 37 -1.77 12.95 -11.38
N ASP A 38 -1.70 14.09 -12.07
CA ASP A 38 -0.44 14.82 -12.31
C ASP A 38 0.22 15.29 -11.02
N GLN A 39 -0.57 15.78 -10.06
CA GLN A 39 -0.06 16.23 -8.77
C GLN A 39 0.48 15.05 -7.96
N LEU A 40 -0.22 13.91 -7.94
CA LEU A 40 0.27 12.69 -7.29
C LEU A 40 1.54 12.17 -7.97
N ALA A 41 1.61 12.21 -9.31
CA ALA A 41 2.81 11.86 -10.05
C ALA A 41 4.00 12.74 -9.66
N GLN A 42 3.81 14.06 -9.57
CA GLN A 42 4.85 14.98 -9.14
C GLN A 42 5.29 14.71 -7.69
N VAL A 43 4.37 14.42 -6.77
CA VAL A 43 4.70 14.04 -5.39
C VAL A 43 5.62 12.82 -5.36
N MET A 44 5.37 11.80 -6.18
CA MET A 44 6.23 10.62 -6.25
C MET A 44 7.64 10.96 -6.78
N LEU A 45 7.72 11.79 -7.82
CA LEU A 45 9.00 12.24 -8.39
C LEU A 45 9.79 13.10 -7.40
N ASP A 46 9.13 13.97 -6.64
CA ASP A 46 9.75 14.82 -5.62
C ASP A 46 10.31 13.97 -4.47
N LEU A 47 9.56 12.95 -4.01
CA LEU A 47 10.04 12.00 -2.99
C LEU A 47 11.27 11.24 -3.49
N GLN A 48 11.26 10.80 -4.75
CA GLN A 48 12.44 10.20 -5.38
C GLN A 48 13.63 11.18 -5.44
N ALA A 49 13.41 12.43 -5.86
CA ALA A 49 14.46 13.45 -5.95
C ALA A 49 15.07 13.79 -4.58
N ARG A 50 14.29 13.67 -3.51
CA ARG A 50 14.75 13.81 -2.11
C ARG A 50 15.57 12.62 -1.60
N GLY A 51 15.73 11.56 -2.42
CA GLY A 51 16.54 10.39 -2.08
C GLY A 51 15.78 9.30 -1.33
N CYS A 52 14.44 9.32 -1.31
CA CYS A 52 13.66 8.23 -0.72
C CYS A 52 13.96 6.90 -1.40
N HIS A 53 13.99 5.82 -0.61
CA HIS A 53 14.34 4.49 -1.10
C HIS A 53 13.19 3.79 -1.84
N ASN A 54 11.97 4.24 -1.62
CA ASN A 54 10.75 3.74 -2.25
C ASN A 54 9.65 4.81 -2.19
N ILE A 55 8.57 4.58 -2.94
CA ILE A 55 7.28 5.23 -2.71
C ILE A 55 6.37 4.26 -1.97
N ASN A 56 5.87 4.66 -0.82
CA ASN A 56 5.04 3.82 0.05
C ASN A 56 3.61 4.34 0.12
N PHE A 57 2.70 3.60 -0.52
CA PHE A 57 1.30 3.95 -0.65
C PHE A 57 0.54 3.35 0.53
N VAL A 58 0.03 4.19 1.43
CA VAL A 58 -0.65 3.77 2.66
C VAL A 58 -2.15 3.93 2.53
N SER A 59 -2.90 2.85 2.78
CA SER A 59 -4.33 2.74 2.50
C SER A 59 -4.70 2.93 1.01
N PRO A 60 -4.02 2.27 0.05
CA PRO A 60 -4.24 2.51 -1.38
C PRO A 60 -5.51 1.85 -1.95
N THR A 61 -6.10 0.89 -1.24
CA THR A 61 -7.08 -0.07 -1.78
C THR A 61 -8.27 0.58 -2.48
N HIS A 62 -8.86 1.63 -1.90
CA HIS A 62 -10.06 2.28 -2.41
C HIS A 62 -9.80 3.30 -3.52
N VAL A 63 -8.53 3.58 -3.85
CA VAL A 63 -8.10 4.59 -4.83
C VAL A 63 -7.13 4.04 -5.86
N VAL A 64 -7.11 2.70 -6.03
CA VAL A 64 -6.23 2.02 -7.00
C VAL A 64 -6.34 2.60 -8.42
N PRO A 65 -7.52 2.90 -8.99
CA PRO A 65 -7.60 3.48 -10.34
C PRO A 65 -6.83 4.81 -10.47
N GLN A 66 -6.97 5.71 -9.50
CA GLN A 66 -6.29 7.01 -9.47
C GLN A 66 -4.78 6.84 -9.26
N ILE A 67 -4.37 5.86 -8.45
CA ILE A 67 -2.95 5.52 -8.29
C ILE A 67 -2.37 5.05 -9.63
N LEU A 68 -3.02 4.14 -10.34
CA LEU A 68 -2.55 3.62 -11.62
C LEU A 68 -2.43 4.73 -12.68
N GLU A 69 -3.40 5.66 -12.72
CA GLU A 69 -3.34 6.83 -13.59
C GLU A 69 -2.09 7.69 -13.31
N SER A 70 -1.86 8.03 -12.03
CA SER A 70 -0.69 8.82 -11.63
C SER A 70 0.65 8.09 -11.85
N LEU A 71 0.68 6.77 -11.67
CA LEU A 71 1.87 5.95 -11.87
C LEU A 71 2.30 5.92 -13.33
N SER A 72 1.34 5.87 -14.27
CA SER A 72 1.63 5.95 -15.70
C SER A 72 2.35 7.26 -16.05
N LEU A 73 1.91 8.38 -15.48
CA LEU A 73 2.53 9.70 -15.65
C LEU A 73 3.93 9.74 -15.02
N ALA A 74 4.06 9.30 -13.76
CA ALA A 74 5.33 9.34 -13.05
C ALA A 74 6.39 8.41 -13.67
N ALA A 75 5.99 7.21 -14.12
CA ALA A 75 6.89 6.30 -14.82
C ALA A 75 7.42 6.91 -16.12
N SER A 76 6.54 7.55 -16.91
CA SER A 76 6.93 8.27 -18.14
C SER A 76 7.88 9.44 -17.86
N ALA A 77 7.79 10.03 -16.66
CA ALA A 77 8.64 11.12 -16.20
C ALA A 77 9.90 10.65 -15.42
N GLY A 78 10.17 9.35 -15.34
CA GLY A 78 11.42 8.80 -14.79
C GLY A 78 11.37 8.34 -13.32
N LEU A 79 10.18 8.07 -12.77
CA LEU A 79 10.05 7.32 -11.52
C LEU A 79 10.64 5.92 -11.70
N LYS A 80 11.57 5.53 -10.81
CA LYS A 80 12.38 4.30 -10.93
C LYS A 80 12.74 3.64 -9.60
N ILE A 81 12.31 4.21 -8.48
CA ILE A 81 12.49 3.60 -7.15
C ILE A 81 11.34 2.62 -6.87
N PRO A 82 11.57 1.60 -6.02
CA PRO A 82 10.56 0.60 -5.70
C PRO A 82 9.23 1.17 -5.20
N LEU A 83 8.14 0.48 -5.49
CA LEU A 83 6.79 0.81 -5.02
C LEU A 83 6.33 -0.16 -3.94
N VAL A 84 5.84 0.37 -2.82
CA VAL A 84 5.33 -0.39 -1.68
C VAL A 84 3.82 -0.20 -1.55
N TYR A 85 3.07 -1.31 -1.56
CA TYR A 85 1.63 -1.34 -1.32
C TYR A 85 1.36 -1.66 0.16
N ASN A 86 1.13 -0.63 0.97
CA ASN A 86 0.91 -0.74 2.40
C ASN A 86 -0.59 -0.68 2.72
N THR A 87 -1.15 -1.83 3.08
CA THR A 87 -2.60 -2.05 3.17
C THR A 87 -2.97 -2.72 4.50
N GLY A 88 -4.24 -2.62 4.90
CA GLY A 88 -4.78 -3.45 5.98
C GLY A 88 -5.00 -4.92 5.58
N GLY A 89 -4.72 -5.28 4.33
CA GLY A 89 -4.87 -6.64 3.79
C GLY A 89 -6.31 -7.02 3.43
N TYR A 90 -7.26 -6.10 3.58
CA TYR A 90 -8.67 -6.29 3.18
C TYR A 90 -8.86 -5.95 1.70
N ASP A 91 -8.09 -6.61 0.85
CA ASP A 91 -8.01 -6.34 -0.58
C ASP A 91 -8.73 -7.42 -1.39
N SER A 92 -9.37 -7.01 -2.48
CA SER A 92 -9.96 -7.99 -3.40
C SER A 92 -8.88 -8.65 -4.25
N VAL A 93 -8.94 -9.98 -4.40
CA VAL A 93 -8.02 -10.72 -5.30
C VAL A 93 -8.12 -10.22 -6.75
N GLN A 94 -9.31 -9.78 -7.17
CA GLN A 94 -9.51 -9.20 -8.51
C GLN A 94 -8.69 -7.93 -8.70
N THR A 95 -8.72 -7.02 -7.73
CA THR A 95 -7.89 -5.81 -7.74
C THR A 95 -6.41 -6.17 -7.71
N LEU A 96 -5.99 -7.09 -6.85
CA LEU A 96 -4.58 -7.51 -6.76
C LEU A 96 -4.07 -8.07 -8.08
N LYS A 97 -4.86 -8.87 -8.80
CA LYS A 97 -4.49 -9.37 -10.14
C LYS A 97 -4.26 -8.26 -11.16
N LEU A 98 -4.98 -7.14 -11.06
CA LEU A 98 -4.75 -5.97 -11.92
C LEU A 98 -3.45 -5.23 -11.57
N LEU A 99 -2.93 -5.44 -10.36
CA LEU A 99 -1.69 -4.83 -9.86
C LEU A 99 -0.45 -5.70 -10.12
N GLU A 100 -0.60 -6.86 -10.77
CA GLU A 100 0.52 -7.77 -11.03
C GLU A 100 1.61 -7.09 -11.86
N GLY A 101 2.82 -7.04 -11.29
CA GLY A 101 3.97 -6.38 -11.89
C GLY A 101 4.04 -4.86 -11.70
N ILE A 102 3.08 -4.25 -10.99
CA ILE A 102 3.09 -2.82 -10.67
C ILE A 102 3.83 -2.55 -9.36
N PHE A 103 3.47 -3.25 -8.29
CA PHE A 103 4.09 -3.07 -6.98
C PHE A 103 5.22 -4.07 -6.75
N ASP A 104 6.35 -3.59 -6.23
CA ASP A 104 7.50 -4.44 -5.93
C ASP A 104 7.32 -5.15 -4.59
N ILE A 105 6.77 -4.42 -3.60
CA ILE A 105 6.64 -4.88 -2.23
C ILE A 105 5.18 -4.76 -1.79
N TYR A 106 4.62 -5.86 -1.29
CA TYR A 106 3.37 -5.84 -0.56
C TYR A 106 3.68 -5.81 0.94
N MET A 107 3.03 -4.90 1.67
CA MET A 107 3.17 -4.76 3.12
C MET A 107 1.80 -4.71 3.79
N PRO A 108 1.06 -5.84 3.83
CA PRO A 108 -0.23 -5.93 4.50
C PRO A 108 -0.05 -6.04 6.03
N ASP A 109 -0.81 -5.25 6.78
CA ASP A 109 -0.93 -5.37 8.24
C ASP A 109 -1.99 -6.43 8.59
N LEU A 110 -1.56 -7.66 8.90
CA LEU A 110 -2.45 -8.75 9.28
C LEU A 110 -3.00 -8.52 10.70
N LYS A 111 -4.29 -8.19 10.79
CA LYS A 111 -4.92 -7.77 12.06
C LYS A 111 -5.45 -8.94 12.88
N PHE A 112 -6.34 -9.75 12.30
CA PHE A 112 -7.05 -10.83 13.01
C PHE A 112 -7.31 -12.05 12.12
N MET A 113 -7.34 -13.23 12.73
CA MET A 113 -7.72 -14.49 12.08
C MET A 113 -9.02 -15.10 12.63
N ASP A 114 -9.70 -14.37 13.52
CA ASP A 114 -11.02 -14.70 14.06
C ASP A 114 -12.06 -13.69 13.56
N GLY A 115 -13.17 -14.17 13.01
CA GLY A 115 -14.20 -13.32 12.40
C GLY A 115 -15.00 -12.51 13.42
N GLY A 116 -15.22 -13.05 14.62
CA GLY A 116 -15.90 -12.34 15.71
C GLY A 116 -15.06 -11.16 16.21
N ILE A 117 -13.76 -11.37 16.40
CA ILE A 117 -12.81 -10.31 16.77
C ILE A 117 -12.72 -9.28 15.63
N ALA A 118 -12.59 -9.72 14.38
CA ALA A 118 -12.49 -8.81 13.24
C ALA A 118 -13.77 -7.96 13.06
N ARG A 119 -14.95 -8.55 13.27
CA ARG A 119 -16.22 -7.82 13.32
C ARG A 119 -16.22 -6.77 14.43
N GLN A 120 -15.81 -7.16 15.65
CA GLN A 120 -15.83 -6.27 16.80
C GLN A 120 -14.89 -5.07 16.63
N TYR A 121 -13.68 -5.29 16.10
CA TYR A 121 -12.63 -4.28 16.10
C TYR A 121 -12.40 -3.59 14.75
N CYS A 122 -12.84 -4.18 13.63
CA CYS A 122 -12.65 -3.63 12.28
C CYS A 122 -13.96 -3.46 11.49
N GLN A 123 -15.10 -3.92 12.03
CA GLN A 123 -16.39 -4.02 11.33
C GLN A 123 -16.35 -4.91 10.08
N ALA A 124 -15.49 -5.93 10.07
CA ALA A 124 -15.31 -6.85 8.93
C ALA A 124 -15.26 -8.30 9.43
N GLU A 125 -16.41 -8.97 9.50
CA GLU A 125 -16.52 -10.36 9.99
C GLU A 125 -15.78 -11.36 9.09
N ASP A 126 -15.75 -11.10 7.78
CA ASP A 126 -15.11 -11.92 6.75
C ASP A 126 -13.62 -11.58 6.54
N TYR A 127 -13.05 -10.66 7.33
CA TYR A 127 -11.65 -10.25 7.21
C TYR A 127 -10.65 -11.44 7.19
N PRO A 128 -10.75 -12.46 8.06
CA PRO A 128 -9.81 -13.59 8.04
C PRO A 128 -9.80 -14.38 6.72
N GLU A 129 -10.94 -14.42 6.03
CA GLU A 129 -11.06 -15.07 4.72
C GLU A 129 -10.42 -14.19 3.65
N ARG A 130 -10.80 -12.90 3.62
CA ARG A 130 -10.31 -11.92 2.65
C ARG A 130 -8.80 -11.71 2.73
N VAL A 131 -8.26 -11.53 3.93
CA VAL A 131 -6.82 -11.32 4.12
C VAL A 131 -6.02 -12.56 3.74
N ARG A 132 -6.55 -13.77 3.97
CA ARG A 132 -5.87 -15.01 3.57
C ARG A 132 -5.80 -15.15 2.04
N GLU A 133 -6.87 -14.80 1.35
CA GLU A 133 -6.90 -14.76 -0.11
C GLU A 133 -5.94 -13.70 -0.67
N ALA A 134 -5.98 -12.50 -0.10
CA ALA A 134 -5.10 -11.39 -0.47
C ALA A 134 -3.62 -11.74 -0.27
N LEU A 135 -3.24 -12.25 0.91
CA LEU A 135 -1.87 -12.65 1.22
C LEU A 135 -1.32 -13.69 0.25
N ARG A 136 -2.14 -14.68 -0.13
CA ARG A 136 -1.73 -15.70 -1.11
C ARG A 136 -1.49 -15.10 -2.48
N GLU A 137 -2.36 -14.19 -2.92
CA GLU A 137 -2.20 -13.53 -4.21
C GLU A 137 -0.99 -12.57 -4.21
N MET A 138 -0.80 -11.78 -3.15
CA MET A 138 0.38 -10.93 -2.98
C MET A 138 1.67 -11.76 -3.02
N HIS A 139 1.73 -12.85 -2.25
CA HIS A 139 2.87 -13.76 -2.23
C HIS A 139 3.11 -14.41 -3.60
N ARG A 140 2.05 -14.83 -4.31
CA ARG A 140 2.17 -15.39 -5.67
C ARG A 140 2.85 -14.41 -6.63
N GLN A 141 2.57 -13.11 -6.52
CA GLN A 141 3.10 -12.08 -7.42
C GLN A 141 4.55 -11.68 -7.11
N THR A 142 4.92 -11.60 -5.82
CA THR A 142 6.21 -11.02 -5.42
C THR A 142 7.15 -11.99 -4.72
N GLY A 143 6.65 -13.10 -4.17
CA GLY A 143 7.41 -14.10 -3.44
C GLY A 143 7.83 -13.63 -2.04
N ASP A 144 8.81 -14.34 -1.46
CA ASP A 144 9.42 -13.96 -0.18
C ASP A 144 10.20 -12.65 -0.30
N LEU A 145 10.31 -11.93 0.83
CA LEU A 145 11.02 -10.65 0.86
C LEU A 145 12.49 -10.80 0.46
N ALA A 146 12.84 -10.19 -0.67
CA ALA A 146 14.20 -10.06 -1.15
C ALA A 146 14.81 -8.73 -0.70
N ILE A 147 16.00 -8.82 -0.11
CA ILE A 147 16.81 -7.69 0.36
C ILE A 147 18.01 -7.53 -0.57
N ASN A 148 18.30 -6.31 -1.00
CA ASN A 148 19.44 -6.03 -1.86
C ASN A 148 20.77 -5.91 -1.06
N HIS A 149 21.89 -5.78 -1.78
CA HIS A 149 23.23 -5.66 -1.19
C HIS A 149 23.42 -4.46 -0.24
N ARG A 150 22.51 -3.49 -0.25
CA ARG A 150 22.51 -2.32 0.65
C ARG A 150 21.64 -2.53 1.90
N GLY A 151 21.07 -3.72 2.09
CA GLY A 151 20.18 -4.02 3.20
C GLY A 151 18.77 -3.42 3.03
N LEU A 152 18.37 -3.04 1.82
CA LEU A 152 17.04 -2.49 1.54
C LEU A 152 16.12 -3.54 0.94
N ALA A 153 14.86 -3.57 1.37
CA ALA A 153 13.82 -4.36 0.73
C ALA A 153 13.69 -3.94 -0.74
N ALA A 154 13.76 -4.91 -1.65
CA ALA A 154 13.75 -4.67 -3.08
C ALA A 154 12.49 -5.21 -3.75
N ARG A 155 11.98 -6.36 -3.29
CA ARG A 155 10.77 -7.01 -3.79
C ARG A 155 10.26 -8.02 -2.77
N GLY A 156 8.96 -8.32 -2.74
CA GLY A 156 8.41 -9.44 -1.99
C GLY A 156 7.27 -9.06 -1.07
N LEU A 157 6.83 -10.01 -0.26
CA LEU A 157 5.80 -9.82 0.75
C LEU A 157 6.43 -9.65 2.15
N LEU A 158 6.06 -8.57 2.85
CA LEU A 158 6.43 -8.29 4.24
C LEU A 158 5.16 -8.28 5.12
N VAL A 159 5.05 -9.23 6.06
CA VAL A 159 3.92 -9.41 7.00
C VAL A 159 4.46 -9.51 8.41
#